data_AF-A0A7W6GFZ4-F1
#
_entry.id   AF-A0A7W6GFZ4-F1
#
_cell.length_a   1.000
_cell.length_b   1.000
_cell.length_c   1.000
_cell.angle_alpha   90.00
_cell.angle_beta   90.00
_cell.angle_gamma   90.00
#
_symmetry.space_group_name_H-M   'P 1'
#
loop_
_entity.id
_entity.type
_entity.pdbx_description
1 polymer ?
#
loop_
_entity_poly.entity_id
_entity_poly.type
_entity_poly.pdbx_seq_one_letter_code
_entity_poly.pdbx_strand_id
1 'polypeptide(L)'
;MRDHQARVEAMYRRDKLAAYVSVTTVWAVYAFTFWRMSDQFAASGVTLLMLILGGLVLLLNTAAVWALIRHYKEDKAAIYGTDIYYLDRIVADRRLAR
;
A
#
# COMPACT_ATOMS: atom_id res chain seq x y z
N MET A 1 11.89 25.04 8.59
CA MET A 1 12.37 24.19 7.46
C MET A 1 12.54 22.72 7.86
N ARG A 2 13.33 22.37 8.90
CA ARG A 2 13.50 20.96 9.35
C ARG A 2 12.20 20.25 9.76
N ASP A 3 11.27 20.98 10.39
CA ASP A 3 10.00 20.42 10.89
C ASP A 3 9.02 20.04 9.74
N HIS A 4 9.02 20.82 8.66
CA HIS A 4 8.14 20.59 7.51
C HIS A 4 8.55 19.33 6.72
N GLN A 5 9.84 19.11 6.47
CA GLN A 5 10.33 17.91 5.79
C GLN A 5 10.15 16.64 6.64
N ALA A 6 10.29 16.75 7.96
CA ALA A 6 10.05 15.64 8.88
C ALA A 6 8.59 15.16 8.85
N ARG A 7 7.64 16.10 8.74
CA ARG A 7 6.20 15.78 8.63
C ARG A 7 5.84 15.13 7.28
N VAL A 8 6.42 15.60 6.16
CA VAL A 8 6.29 14.95 4.84
C VAL A 8 6.75 13.48 4.92
N GLU A 9 7.93 13.26 5.51
CA GLU A 9 8.53 11.92 5.55
C GLU A 9 7.71 10.96 6.43
N ALA A 10 7.12 11.47 7.52
CA ALA A 10 6.26 10.69 8.40
C ALA A 10 4.96 10.24 7.71
N MET A 11 4.32 11.14 6.95
CA MET A 11 3.11 10.80 6.19
C MET A 11 3.42 9.79 5.09
N TYR A 12 4.47 10.04 4.31
CA TYR A 12 4.95 9.12 3.27
C TYR A 12 5.29 7.72 3.81
N ARG A 13 5.93 7.64 4.98
CA ARG A 13 6.22 6.36 5.63
C ARG A 13 4.95 5.60 6.02
N ARG A 14 3.91 6.30 6.50
CA ARG A 14 2.63 5.68 6.85
C ARG A 14 1.90 5.16 5.63
N ASP A 15 1.87 5.91 4.54
CA ASP A 15 1.19 5.47 3.31
C ASP A 15 1.90 4.27 2.68
N LYS A 16 3.24 4.28 2.67
CA LYS A 16 4.03 3.11 2.30
C LYS A 16 3.77 1.90 3.20
N LEU A 17 3.70 2.12 4.52
CA LEU A 17 3.40 1.05 5.46
C LEU A 17 2.02 0.45 5.20
N ALA A 18 1.00 1.28 4.96
CA ALA A 18 -0.34 0.82 4.63
C ALA A 18 -0.35 0.00 3.33
N ALA A 19 0.40 0.42 2.31
CA ALA A 19 0.56 -0.32 1.06
C ALA A 19 1.25 -1.69 1.27
N TYR A 20 2.27 -1.76 2.12
CA TYR A 20 2.90 -3.05 2.48
C TYR A 20 1.95 -3.94 3.28
N VAL A 21 1.23 -3.40 4.26
CA VAL A 21 0.27 -4.14 5.07
C VAL A 21 -0.85 -4.72 4.20
N SER A 22 -1.35 -3.97 3.21
CA SER A 22 -2.41 -4.45 2.33
C SER A 22 -1.96 -5.65 1.49
N VAL A 23 -0.80 -5.58 0.83
CA VAL A 23 -0.29 -6.71 0.04
C VAL A 23 0.02 -7.92 0.92
N THR A 24 0.62 -7.72 2.10
CA THR A 24 0.87 -8.82 3.05
C THR A 24 -0.42 -9.47 3.53
N THR A 25 -1.49 -8.70 3.73
CA THR A 25 -2.80 -9.23 4.09
C THR A 25 -3.37 -10.12 2.98
N VAL A 26 -3.27 -9.70 1.72
CA VAL A 26 -3.72 -10.51 0.57
C VAL A 26 -2.93 -11.82 0.49
N TRP A 27 -1.60 -11.77 0.67
CA TRP A 27 -0.76 -12.97 0.76
C TRP A 27 -1.22 -13.93 1.86
N ALA A 28 -1.48 -13.42 3.07
CA ALA A 28 -1.95 -14.23 4.19
C ALA A 28 -3.30 -14.91 3.90
N VAL A 29 -4.25 -14.18 3.31
CA VAL A 29 -5.57 -14.71 2.94
C VAL A 29 -5.46 -15.82 1.91
N TYR A 30 -4.66 -15.63 0.86
CA TYR A 30 -4.47 -16.66 -0.18
C TYR A 30 -3.74 -17.88 0.35
N ALA A 31 -2.67 -17.70 1.13
CA ALA A 31 -1.92 -18.81 1.73
C ALA A 31 -2.81 -19.63 2.68
N PHE A 32 -3.58 -18.94 3.54
CA PHE A 32 -4.54 -19.59 4.43
C PHE A 32 -5.62 -20.37 3.66
N THR A 33 -6.19 -19.74 2.63
CA THR A 33 -7.24 -20.38 1.79
C THR A 33 -6.68 -21.62 1.08
N PHE A 34 -5.49 -21.51 0.48
CA PHE A 34 -4.84 -22.64 -0.19
C PHE A 34 -4.54 -23.78 0.78
N TRP A 35 -4.04 -23.46 1.98
CA TRP A 35 -3.81 -24.47 3.01
C TRP A 35 -5.11 -25.15 3.44
N ARG A 36 -6.18 -24.38 3.70
CA ARG A 36 -7.47 -24.92 4.14
C ARG A 36 -8.19 -25.75 3.08
N MET A 37 -7.98 -25.46 1.79
CA MET A 37 -8.59 -26.18 0.67
C MET A 37 -7.69 -27.24 0.04
N SER A 38 -6.49 -27.48 0.60
CA SER A 38 -5.49 -28.37 0.02
C SER A 38 -6.02 -29.79 -0.26
N ASP A 39 -6.75 -30.39 0.70
CA ASP A 39 -7.37 -31.71 0.52
C ASP A 39 -8.43 -31.71 -0.59
N GLN A 40 -9.24 -30.65 -0.67
CA GLN A 40 -10.28 -30.52 -1.70
C GLN A 40 -9.68 -30.33 -3.09
N PHE A 41 -8.59 -29.58 -3.20
CA PHE A 41 -7.85 -29.41 -4.46
C PHE A 41 -7.19 -30.71 -4.91
N ALA A 42 -6.63 -31.48 -3.97
CA ALA A 42 -6.06 -32.79 -4.26
C ALA A 42 -7.14 -33.77 -4.73
N ALA A 43 -8.28 -33.84 -4.03
CA ALA A 43 -9.40 -34.71 -4.38
C ALA A 43 -10.01 -34.39 -5.77
N SER A 44 -9.97 -33.13 -6.20
CA SER A 44 -10.48 -32.69 -7.50
C SER A 44 -9.41 -32.61 -8.60
N GLY A 45 -8.14 -32.86 -8.28
CA GLY A 45 -7.03 -32.81 -9.24
C GLY A 45 -6.67 -31.40 -9.74
N VAL A 46 -7.14 -30.34 -9.09
CA VAL A 46 -6.95 -28.95 -9.54
C VAL A 46 -5.82 -28.21 -8.81
N THR A 47 -5.04 -28.89 -7.96
CA THR A 47 -4.00 -28.27 -7.12
C THR A 47 -3.04 -27.38 -7.91
N LEU A 48 -2.53 -27.86 -9.05
CA LEU A 48 -1.61 -27.09 -9.88
C LEU A 48 -2.28 -25.86 -10.50
N LEU A 49 -3.52 -26.01 -10.99
CA LEU A 49 -4.29 -24.91 -11.56
C LEU A 49 -4.53 -23.80 -10.50
N MET A 50 -4.96 -24.18 -9.30
CA MET A 50 -5.18 -23.24 -8.20
C MET A 50 -3.89 -22.58 -7.74
N LEU A 51 -2.77 -23.30 -7.74
CA LEU A 51 -1.46 -22.74 -7.42
C LEU A 51 -1.04 -21.67 -8.43
N ILE A 52 -1.20 -21.94 -9.73
CA ILE A 52 -0.86 -20.99 -10.80
C ILE A 52 -1.78 -19.76 -10.74
N LEU A 53 -3.09 -19.94 -10.63
CA LEU A 53 -4.05 -18.84 -10.59
C LEU A 53 -3.86 -17.98 -9.33
N GLY A 54 -3.74 -18.61 -8.16
CA GLY A 54 -3.48 -17.91 -6.90
C GLY A 54 -2.13 -17.19 -6.93
N GLY A 55 -1.09 -17.85 -7.44
CA GLY A 55 0.23 -17.25 -7.65
C GLY A 55 0.19 -16.04 -8.57
N LEU A 56 -0.54 -16.11 -9.68
CA LEU A 56 -0.69 -15.00 -10.62
C LEU A 56 -1.36 -13.79 -9.95
N VAL A 57 -2.44 -14.00 -9.19
CA VAL A 57 -3.09 -12.92 -8.44
C VAL A 57 -2.12 -12.27 -7.46
N LEU A 58 -1.37 -13.06 -6.69
CA LEU A 58 -0.39 -12.55 -5.75
C LEU A 58 0.74 -11.77 -6.43
N LEU A 59 1.26 -12.28 -7.54
CA LEU A 59 2.31 -11.63 -8.32
C LEU A 59 1.83 -10.30 -8.90
N LEU A 60 0.68 -10.28 -9.58
CA LEU A 60 0.14 -9.07 -10.19
C LEU A 60 -0.23 -8.03 -9.13
N ASN A 61 -0.82 -8.45 -8.01
CA ASN A 61 -1.14 -7.55 -6.90
C ASN A 61 0.13 -6.93 -6.28
N THR A 62 1.16 -7.75 -6.05
CA THR A 62 2.46 -7.28 -5.54
C THR A 62 3.13 -6.32 -6.52
N ALA A 63 3.09 -6.64 -7.83
CA ALA A 63 3.63 -5.77 -8.88
C ALA A 63 2.89 -4.43 -8.95
N ALA A 64 1.56 -4.42 -8.84
CA ALA A 64 0.76 -3.21 -8.81
C ALA A 64 1.10 -2.32 -7.60
N VAL A 65 1.21 -2.89 -6.40
CA VAL A 65 1.63 -2.16 -5.20
C VAL A 65 3.07 -1.65 -5.34
N TRP A 66 3.96 -2.43 -5.93
CA TRP A 66 5.34 -2.00 -6.17
C TRP A 66 5.41 -0.84 -7.17
N ALA A 67 4.63 -0.92 -8.26
CA ALA A 67 4.50 0.15 -9.24
C ALA A 67 3.93 1.43 -8.60
N LEU A 68 2.90 1.30 -7.75
CA LEU A 68 2.33 2.39 -6.97
C LEU A 68 3.41 3.06 -6.12
N ILE A 69 4.16 2.29 -5.31
CA ILE A 69 5.20 2.84 -4.44
C ILE A 69 6.35 3.48 -5.26
N ARG A 70 6.73 2.87 -6.38
CA ARG A 70 7.80 3.39 -7.25
C ARG A 70 7.41 4.72 -7.86
N HIS A 71 6.21 4.82 -8.44
CA HIS A 71 5.71 6.05 -9.04
C HIS A 71 5.50 7.15 -7.97
N TYR A 72 5.02 6.78 -6.79
CA TYR A 72 4.88 7.69 -5.65
C TYR A 72 6.23 8.29 -5.20
N LYS A 73 7.35 7.59 -5.39
CA LYS A 73 8.68 8.13 -5.06
C LYS A 73 9.11 9.23 -6.02
N GLU A 74 8.68 9.17 -7.28
CA GLU A 74 8.99 10.13 -8.33
C GLU A 74 8.13 11.41 -8.21
N ASP A 75 6.88 11.30 -7.77
CA ASP A 75 5.94 12.44 -7.63
C ASP A 75 5.83 13.07 -6.23
N LYS A 76 6.50 12.49 -5.22
CA LYS A 76 6.41 12.91 -3.81
C LYS A 76 6.69 14.39 -3.58
N ALA A 77 7.63 14.99 -4.32
CA ALA A 77 8.06 16.37 -4.10
C ALA A 77 6.99 17.40 -4.49
N ALA A 78 6.17 17.10 -5.51
CA ALA A 78 5.12 18.00 -5.99
C ALA A 78 3.82 17.90 -5.17
N ILE A 79 3.40 16.67 -4.84
CA ILE A 79 2.13 16.40 -4.16
C ILE A 79 2.19 16.86 -2.69
N TYR A 80 3.18 16.39 -1.92
CA TYR A 80 3.25 16.71 -0.49
C TYR A 80 3.68 18.16 -0.19
N GLY A 81 4.37 18.82 -1.13
CA GLY A 81 4.66 20.25 -1.00
C GLY A 81 3.39 21.10 -1.02
N THR A 82 2.47 20.77 -1.94
CA THR A 82 1.19 21.46 -2.10
C THR A 82 0.25 21.20 -0.92
N ASP A 83 0.11 19.95 -0.48
CA ASP A 83 -0.79 19.59 0.63
C ASP A 83 -0.37 20.24 1.95
N ILE A 84 0.94 20.30 2.23
CA ILE A 84 1.40 20.93 3.47
C ILE A 84 1.27 22.45 3.40
N TYR A 85 1.48 23.07 2.24
CA TYR A 85 1.19 24.49 2.06
C TYR A 85 -0.26 24.84 2.43
N TYR A 86 -1.24 24.04 1.96
CA TYR A 86 -2.65 24.25 2.32
C TYR A 86 -2.95 23.94 3.78
N LEU A 87 -2.35 22.91 4.37
CA LEU A 87 -2.48 22.61 5.80
C LEU A 87 -1.94 23.74 6.68
N ASP A 88 -0.78 24.30 6.33
CA ASP A 88 -0.18 25.43 7.05
C ASP A 88 -1.05 26.68 6.90
N ARG A 89 -1.64 26.90 5.72
CA ARG A 89 -2.61 27.99 5.49
C ARG A 89 -3.86 27.86 6.36
N ILE A 90 -4.45 26.67 6.47
CA ILE A 90 -5.62 26.42 7.33
C ILE A 90 -5.30 26.70 8.80
N VAL A 91 -4.11 26.31 9.26
CA VAL A 91 -3.66 26.60 10.63
C VAL A 91 -3.44 28.10 10.84
N ALA A 92 -2.86 28.79 9.86
CA ALA A 92 -2.65 30.24 9.91
C ALA A 92 -3.99 31.01 9.95
N ASP A 93 -4.95 30.66 9.10
CA ASP A 93 -6.28 31.29 9.07
C ASP A 93 -7.02 31.09 10.41
N ARG A 94 -6.92 29.89 11.01
CA ARG A 94 -7.47 29.63 12.35
C ARG A 94 -6.84 30.45 13.47
N ARG A 95 -5.57 30.85 13.33
CA ARG A 95 -4.88 31.72 14.31
C ARG A 95 -5.28 33.17 14.15
N LEU A 96 -5.55 33.62 12.91
CA LEU A 96 -6.03 34.98 12.63
C LEU A 96 -7.50 35.19 13.04
N ALA A 97 -8.29 34.11 13.07
CA ALA A 97 -9.69 34.13 13.49
C ALA A 97 -9.90 34.02 15.02
N ARG A 98 -8.82 33.99 15.81
CA ARG A 98 -8.83 34.02 17.28
C ARG A 98 -8.29 35.35 17.77
#